data_AF-A0A377SU08-F1
#
_entry.id   AF-A0A377SU08-F1
#
_cell.length_a   1.000
_cell.length_b   1.000
_cell.length_c   1.000
_cell.angle_alpha   90.00
_cell.angle_beta   90.00
_cell.angle_gamma   90.00
#
_symmetry.space_group_name_H-M   'P 1'
#
loop_
_entity.id
_entity.type
_entity.pdbx_description
1 polymer ?
#
loop_
_entity_poly.entity_id
_entity_poly.type
_entity_poly.pdbx_seq_one_letter_code
_entity_poly.pdbx_strand_id
1 'polypeptide(L)'
;MAIEIERKFLLSNEDWRKEVHQSSRIAQGYLSSDPDRVVRVRLRAEQGFITIKGKTAGIERIEFEYEIPFADAEALLALCPNTLDKTRHLIDFAGYIWEIDEFHGENAPLIIAELELPASDASYTKPVWADEEVSDDPRYFNSYLSEHPYSSW
;
A
#
# COMPACT_ATOMS: atom_id res chain seq x y z
N MET A 1 18.89 10.48 5.50
CA MET A 1 17.48 10.29 5.10
C MET A 1 17.39 8.86 4.60
N ALA A 2 16.38 8.11 5.03
CA ALA A 2 16.23 6.71 4.61
C ALA A 2 15.52 6.68 3.25
N ILE A 3 16.11 6.00 2.28
CA ILE A 3 15.43 5.62 1.03
C ILE A 3 14.57 4.41 1.40
N GLU A 4 13.27 4.49 1.16
CA GLU A 4 12.35 3.36 1.34
C GLU A 4 12.57 2.39 0.18
N ILE A 5 12.93 1.15 0.50
CA ILE A 5 13.12 0.07 -0.49
C ILE A 5 11.99 -0.93 -0.29
N GLU A 6 11.11 -1.05 -1.27
CA GLU A 6 9.95 -1.92 -1.21
C GLU A 6 9.95 -2.88 -2.39
N ARG A 7 9.66 -4.15 -2.14
CA ARG A 7 9.44 -5.17 -3.17
C ARG A 7 7.99 -5.66 -3.13
N LYS A 8 7.38 -5.88 -4.29
CA LYS A 8 5.98 -6.32 -4.42
C LYS A 8 5.90 -7.67 -5.14
N PHE A 9 5.04 -8.57 -4.65
CA PHE A 9 4.86 -9.90 -5.21
C PHE A 9 3.38 -10.24 -5.38
N LEU A 10 3.05 -10.94 -6.46
CA LEU A 10 1.80 -11.67 -6.58
C LEU A 10 1.88 -12.97 -5.77
N LEU A 11 0.73 -13.41 -5.27
CA LEU A 11 0.64 -14.63 -4.48
C LEU A 11 0.21 -15.82 -5.34
N SER A 12 0.88 -16.96 -5.18
CA SER A 12 0.59 -18.19 -5.94
C SER A 12 -0.52 -19.05 -5.32
N ASN A 13 -0.84 -18.85 -4.05
CA ASN A 13 -1.82 -19.63 -3.29
C ASN A 13 -2.29 -18.89 -2.03
N GLU A 14 -3.19 -19.50 -1.25
CA GLU A 14 -3.75 -18.93 -0.01
C GLU A 14 -3.06 -19.40 1.29
N ASP A 15 -1.93 -20.11 1.23
CA ASP A 15 -1.29 -20.66 2.45
C ASP A 15 -0.84 -19.56 3.42
N TRP A 16 -0.51 -18.37 2.91
CA TRP A 16 -0.20 -17.17 3.70
C TRP A 16 -1.26 -16.85 4.77
N ARG A 17 -2.53 -17.17 4.52
CA ARG A 17 -3.63 -16.89 5.46
C ARG A 17 -3.43 -17.56 6.82
N LYS A 18 -2.74 -18.70 6.87
CA LYS A 18 -2.44 -19.44 8.10
C LYS A 18 -1.34 -18.79 8.94
N GLU A 19 -0.54 -17.93 8.32
CA GLU A 19 0.63 -17.29 8.93
C GLU A 19 0.32 -15.85 9.42
N VAL A 20 -0.88 -15.34 9.12
CA VAL A 20 -1.31 -13.99 9.52
C VAL A 20 -1.42 -13.88 11.04
N HIS A 21 -0.70 -12.91 11.62
CA HIS A 21 -0.79 -12.61 13.06
C HIS A 21 -1.58 -11.32 13.36
N GLN A 22 -1.73 -10.43 12.37
CA GLN A 22 -2.48 -9.19 12.54
C GLN A 22 -3.15 -8.78 11.23
N SER A 23 -4.30 -8.10 11.32
CA SER A 23 -4.99 -7.55 10.15
C SER A 23 -5.61 -6.20 10.47
N SER A 24 -5.57 -5.29 9.51
CA SER A 24 -6.24 -3.99 9.62
C SER A 24 -6.83 -3.58 8.28
N ARG A 25 -8.09 -3.15 8.29
CA ARG A 25 -8.70 -2.53 7.11
C ARG A 25 -8.08 -1.16 6.88
N ILE A 26 -7.79 -0.86 5.62
CA ILE A 26 -7.23 0.40 5.15
C ILE A 26 -8.13 0.91 4.03
N ALA A 27 -8.67 2.11 4.23
CA ALA A 27 -9.31 2.88 3.17
C ALA A 27 -8.45 4.10 2.87
N GLN A 28 -8.21 4.40 1.61
CA GLN A 28 -7.40 5.56 1.22
C GLN A 28 -7.93 6.20 -0.07
N GLY A 29 -7.60 7.47 -0.26
CA GLY A 29 -7.97 8.22 -1.45
C GLY A 29 -7.07 9.42 -1.63
N TYR A 30 -7.11 10.01 -2.82
CA TYR A 30 -6.26 11.15 -3.18
C TYR A 30 -7.12 12.40 -3.39
N LEU A 31 -6.95 13.40 -2.53
CA LEU A 31 -7.51 14.74 -2.73
C LEU A 31 -6.77 15.47 -3.87
N SER A 32 -5.50 15.10 -4.09
CA SER A 32 -4.72 15.50 -5.26
C SER A 32 -3.77 14.38 -5.66
N SER A 33 -3.78 14.00 -6.94
CA SER A 33 -2.80 13.09 -7.55
C SER A 33 -1.78 13.83 -8.44
N ASP A 34 -1.69 15.16 -8.34
CA ASP A 34 -0.70 15.95 -9.08
C ASP A 34 0.72 15.52 -8.67
N PRO A 35 1.60 15.11 -9.63
CA PRO A 35 2.94 14.61 -9.33
C PRO A 35 3.84 15.59 -8.55
N ASP A 36 3.56 16.89 -8.61
CA ASP A 36 4.31 17.90 -7.88
C ASP A 36 3.77 18.11 -6.44
N ARG A 37 2.54 17.66 -6.14
CA ARG A 37 1.83 17.86 -4.85
C ARG A 37 0.73 16.82 -4.61
N VAL A 38 1.12 15.60 -4.26
CA VAL A 38 0.16 14.54 -3.93
C VAL A 38 -0.39 14.77 -2.52
N VAL A 39 -1.71 14.70 -2.37
CA VAL A 39 -2.40 14.75 -1.06
C VAL A 39 -3.24 13.50 -0.93
N ARG A 40 -2.83 12.62 -0.01
CA ARG A 40 -3.50 11.35 0.27
C ARG A 40 -4.15 11.40 1.65
N VAL A 41 -5.38 10.92 1.73
CA VAL A 41 -6.08 10.67 2.99
C VAL A 41 -6.15 9.16 3.19
N ARG A 42 -5.91 8.68 4.40
CA ARG A 42 -5.90 7.26 4.74
C ARG A 42 -6.57 7.03 6.09
N LEU A 43 -7.50 6.10 6.14
CA LEU A 43 -7.97 5.44 7.35
C LEU A 43 -7.26 4.11 7.51
N ARG A 44 -6.74 3.82 8.70
CA ARG A 44 -6.19 2.53 9.09
C ARG A 44 -6.84 2.10 10.40
N ALA A 45 -7.68 1.08 10.36
CA ALA A 45 -8.56 0.74 11.46
C ALA A 45 -9.32 1.98 11.97
N GLU A 46 -9.08 2.43 13.21
CA GLU A 46 -9.73 3.60 13.83
C GLU A 46 -8.87 4.88 13.80
N GLN A 47 -7.78 4.89 13.03
CA GLN A 47 -6.87 6.03 12.91
C GLN A 47 -6.97 6.71 11.54
N GLY A 48 -6.95 8.04 11.53
CA GLY A 48 -6.97 8.86 10.32
C GLY A 48 -5.63 9.55 10.08
N PHE A 49 -5.22 9.61 8.82
CA PHE A 49 -3.97 10.23 8.40
C PHE A 49 -4.18 11.09 7.15
N ILE A 50 -3.45 12.20 7.08
CA ILE A 50 -3.24 12.95 5.87
C ILE A 50 -1.75 12.97 5.54
N THR A 51 -1.42 12.61 4.30
CA THR A 51 -0.05 12.61 3.79
C THR A 51 0.06 13.61 2.65
N ILE A 52 1.04 14.51 2.71
CA ILE A 52 1.36 15.47 1.65
C ILE A 52 2.75 15.13 1.11
N LYS A 53 2.85 14.86 -0.18
CA LYS A 53 4.10 14.49 -0.86
C LYS A 53 4.42 15.51 -1.93
N GLY A 54 5.65 16.03 -1.90
CA GLY A 54 6.14 16.90 -2.97
C GLY A 54 6.62 16.10 -4.18
N LYS A 55 7.09 16.83 -5.20
CA LYS A 55 7.70 16.26 -6.40
C LYS A 55 8.82 15.27 -6.07
N THR A 56 8.79 14.11 -6.72
CA THR A 56 9.91 13.15 -6.70
C THR A 56 11.07 13.69 -7.54
N ALA A 57 12.27 13.73 -6.96
CA ALA A 57 13.52 14.06 -7.63
C ALA A 57 14.48 12.87 -7.53
N GLY A 58 14.60 12.08 -8.61
CA GLY A 58 15.32 10.80 -8.57
C GLY A 58 14.56 9.79 -7.70
N ILE A 59 15.15 9.39 -6.58
CA ILE A 59 14.57 8.44 -5.61
C ILE A 59 14.11 9.12 -4.31
N GLU A 60 14.23 10.45 -4.22
CA GLU A 60 13.88 11.20 -3.02
C GLU A 60 12.65 12.07 -3.26
N ARG A 61 11.82 12.22 -2.22
CA ARG A 61 10.72 13.19 -2.18
C ARG A 61 10.55 13.72 -0.77
N ILE A 62 10.06 14.95 -0.64
CA ILE A 62 9.58 15.46 0.64
C ILE A 62 8.22 14.83 0.95
N GLU A 63 8.05 14.36 2.18
CA GLU A 63 6.83 13.72 2.65
C GLU A 63 6.51 14.21 4.06
N PHE A 64 5.28 14.64 4.26
CA PHE A 64 4.73 15.02 5.56
C PHE A 64 3.53 14.13 5.84
N GLU A 65 3.52 13.46 6.98
CA GLU A 65 2.37 12.67 7.44
C GLU A 65 1.92 13.20 8.79
N TYR A 66 0.61 13.41 8.92
CA TYR A 66 -0.03 13.86 10.14
C TYR A 66 -1.18 12.93 10.48
N GLU A 67 -1.25 12.49 11.74
CA GLU A 67 -2.48 11.91 12.27
C GLU A 67 -3.53 13.02 12.42
N ILE A 68 -4.74 12.74 11.97
CA ILE A 68 -5.89 13.62 12.05
C ILE A 68 -7.07 12.86 12.67
N PRO A 69 -8.07 13.57 13.23
CA PRO A 69 -9.26 12.90 13.78
C PRO A 69 -9.89 11.95 12.76
N PHE A 70 -10.29 10.76 13.21
CA PHE A 70 -10.90 9.75 12.33
C PHE A 70 -12.09 10.29 11.53
N ALA A 71 -12.98 11.04 12.19
CA ALA A 71 -14.15 11.65 11.55
C ALA A 71 -13.77 12.65 10.45
N ASP A 72 -12.67 13.39 10.62
CA ASP A 72 -12.18 14.32 9.60
C ASP A 72 -11.60 13.56 8.41
N ALA A 73 -10.82 12.50 8.66
CA ALA A 73 -10.30 11.63 7.60
C ALA A 73 -11.41 10.94 6.80
N GLU A 74 -12.47 10.47 7.47
CA GLU A 74 -13.65 9.88 6.84
C GLU A 74 -14.38 10.90 5.94
N ALA A 75 -14.62 12.10 6.47
CA ALA A 75 -15.24 13.18 5.70
C ALA A 75 -14.40 13.60 4.49
N LEU A 76 -13.06 13.65 4.63
CA LEU A 76 -12.15 13.97 3.53
C LEU A 76 -12.08 12.84 2.50
N LEU A 77 -12.12 11.57 2.91
CA LEU A 77 -12.17 10.43 1.99
C LEU A 77 -13.40 10.48 1.08
N ALA A 78 -14.55 10.93 1.61
CA ALA A 78 -15.77 11.08 0.82
C ALA A 78 -15.66 12.17 -0.26
N LEU A 79 -14.66 13.05 -0.19
CA LEU A 79 -14.37 14.06 -1.22
C LEU A 79 -13.40 13.56 -2.31
N CYS A 80 -12.73 12.43 -2.08
CA CYS A 80 -11.82 11.85 -3.06
C CYS A 80 -12.62 11.33 -4.27
N PRO A 81 -12.16 11.57 -5.51
CA PRO A 81 -12.85 11.10 -6.71
C PRO A 81 -12.92 9.57 -6.76
N ASN A 82 -11.86 8.91 -6.29
CA ASN A 82 -11.76 7.47 -6.18
C ASN A 82 -11.17 7.09 -4.82
N THR A 83 -11.50 5.90 -4.35
CA THR A 83 -10.96 5.34 -3.11
C THR A 83 -10.47 3.91 -3.34
N LEU A 84 -9.44 3.55 -2.59
CA LEU A 84 -8.95 2.18 -2.44
C LEU A 84 -9.35 1.66 -1.09
N ASP A 85 -9.84 0.43 -1.06
CA ASP A 85 -10.19 -0.30 0.15
C ASP A 85 -9.49 -1.66 0.12
N LYS A 86 -8.81 -2.00 1.20
CA LYS A 86 -8.07 -3.26 1.34
C LYS A 86 -7.99 -3.69 2.80
N THR A 87 -7.78 -4.98 3.03
CA THR A 87 -7.32 -5.48 4.32
C THR A 87 -5.83 -5.76 4.20
N ARG A 88 -5.02 -5.10 5.04
CA ARG A 88 -3.61 -5.41 5.17
C ARG A 88 -3.42 -6.44 6.28
N HIS A 89 -2.85 -7.58 5.93
CA HIS A 89 -2.45 -8.65 6.84
C HIS A 89 -0.95 -8.60 7.07
N LEU A 90 -0.50 -8.81 8.31
CA LEU A 90 0.91 -8.86 8.66
C LEU A 90 1.33 -10.31 8.94
N ILE A 91 2.48 -10.68 8.40
CA ILE A 91 3.12 -12.00 8.57
C ILE A 91 4.58 -11.79 8.96
N ASP A 92 5.01 -12.39 10.07
CA ASP A 92 6.41 -12.49 10.44
C ASP A 92 7.04 -13.69 9.73
N PHE A 93 7.95 -13.45 8.78
CA PHE A 93 8.64 -14.53 8.06
C PHE A 93 10.14 -14.25 7.92
N ALA A 94 10.95 -15.18 8.41
CA ALA A 94 12.41 -15.15 8.31
C ALA A 94 13.06 -13.82 8.77
N GLY A 95 12.51 -13.19 9.81
CA GLY A 95 13.03 -11.95 10.40
C GLY A 95 12.55 -10.66 9.75
N TYR A 96 11.65 -10.74 8.77
CA TYR A 96 10.99 -9.59 8.15
C TYR A 96 9.47 -9.64 8.36
N ILE A 97 8.86 -8.47 8.40
CA ILE A 97 7.40 -8.33 8.34
C ILE A 97 7.01 -8.23 6.87
N TRP A 98 6.13 -9.11 6.44
CA TRP A 98 5.48 -9.07 5.13
C TRP A 98 4.08 -8.49 5.29
N GLU A 99 3.72 -7.59 4.38
CA GLU A 99 2.40 -6.96 4.34
C GLU A 99 1.60 -7.52 3.17
N ILE A 100 0.54 -8.29 3.44
CA ILE A 100 -0.34 -8.83 2.42
C ILE A 100 -1.56 -7.94 2.30
N ASP A 101 -1.69 -7.26 1.17
CA ASP A 101 -2.84 -6.44 0.82
C ASP A 101 -3.85 -7.25 0.03
N GLU A 102 -4.98 -7.56 0.68
CA GLU A 102 -6.16 -8.12 0.04
C GLU A 102 -7.12 -6.98 -0.33
N PHE A 103 -7.22 -6.66 -1.62
CA PHE A 103 -8.01 -5.54 -2.12
C PHE A 103 -9.50 -5.88 -2.24
N HIS A 104 -10.35 -4.88 -1.95
CA HIS A 104 -11.81 -4.98 -1.98
C HIS A 104 -12.41 -4.17 -3.13
N GLY A 105 -13.72 -4.31 -3.34
CA GLY A 105 -14.47 -3.53 -4.32
C GLY A 105 -14.00 -3.80 -5.76
N GLU A 106 -13.79 -2.74 -6.54
CA GLU A 106 -13.39 -2.84 -7.95
C GLU A 106 -11.96 -3.34 -8.16
N ASN A 107 -11.16 -3.40 -7.09
CA ASN A 107 -9.82 -3.98 -7.10
C ASN A 107 -9.80 -5.45 -6.65
N ALA A 108 -10.90 -6.00 -6.15
CA ALA A 108 -10.99 -7.42 -5.88
C ALA A 108 -10.93 -8.24 -7.21
N PRO A 109 -10.34 -9.45 -7.22
CA PRO A 109 -9.76 -10.17 -6.07
C PRO A 109 -8.23 -10.00 -5.97
N LEU A 110 -7.68 -8.83 -6.33
CA LEU A 110 -6.23 -8.62 -6.32
C LEU A 110 -5.66 -8.78 -4.91
N ILE A 111 -4.56 -9.55 -4.81
CA ILE A 111 -3.78 -9.70 -3.58
C ILE A 111 -2.31 -9.45 -3.91
N ILE A 112 -1.67 -8.57 -3.14
CA ILE A 112 -0.26 -8.21 -3.30
C ILE A 112 0.44 -8.41 -1.97
N ALA A 113 1.65 -8.97 -2.00
CA ALA A 113 2.55 -8.98 -0.86
C ALA A 113 3.62 -7.90 -1.04
N GLU A 114 3.76 -7.02 -0.04
CA GLU A 114 4.79 -6.00 0.03
C GLU A 114 5.83 -6.40 1.10
N LEU A 115 7.10 -6.15 0.80
CA LEU A 115 8.22 -6.32 1.72
C LEU A 115 9.07 -5.05 1.71
N GLU A 116 9.14 -4.38 2.86
CA GLU A 116 10.06 -3.27 3.06
C GLU A 116 11.44 -3.81 3.48
N LEU A 117 12.49 -3.27 2.87
CA LEU A 117 13.89 -3.64 3.10
C LEU A 117 14.71 -2.43 3.54
N PRO A 118 15.74 -2.63 4.37
CA PRO A 118 16.62 -1.53 4.79
C PRO A 118 17.56 -1.05 3.69
N ALA A 119 17.75 -1.85 2.63
CA ALA A 119 18.62 -1.55 1.49
C ALA A 119 18.22 -2.39 0.26
N SER A 120 18.55 -1.91 -0.94
CA SER A 120 18.24 -2.58 -2.22
C SER A 120 18.94 -3.92 -2.40
N ASP A 121 20.10 -4.11 -1.75
CA ASP A 121 20.90 -5.33 -1.78
C ASP A 121 20.70 -6.21 -0.53
N ALA A 122 19.74 -5.87 0.33
CA ALA A 122 19.43 -6.66 1.52
C ALA A 122 18.96 -8.06 1.13
N SER A 123 19.61 -9.09 1.68
CA SER A 123 19.18 -10.47 1.51
C SER A 123 17.94 -10.78 2.34
N TYR A 124 16.98 -11.47 1.75
CA TYR A 124 15.80 -11.98 2.44
C TYR A 124 15.40 -13.35 1.89
N THR A 125 14.63 -14.11 2.67
CA THR A 125 14.09 -15.40 2.25
C THR A 125 12.67 -15.19 1.72
N LYS A 126 12.42 -15.59 0.47
CA LYS A 126 11.08 -15.50 -0.13
C LYS A 126 10.19 -16.67 0.36
N PRO A 127 9.01 -16.40 0.94
CA PRO A 127 8.01 -17.41 1.26
C PRO A 127 7.53 -18.16 0.01
N VAL A 128 7.02 -19.38 0.17
CA VAL A 128 6.52 -20.21 -0.95
C VAL A 128 5.29 -19.62 -1.63
N TRP A 129 4.49 -18.84 -0.89
CA TRP A 129 3.29 -18.19 -1.41
C TRP A 129 3.61 -16.91 -2.20
N ALA A 130 4.79 -16.31 -2.03
CA ALA A 130 5.21 -15.13 -2.79
C ALA A 130 5.85 -15.58 -4.11
N ASP A 131 5.27 -15.22 -5.25
CA ASP A 131 5.66 -15.75 -6.55
C ASP A 131 6.29 -14.71 -7.48
N GLU A 132 5.52 -14.19 -8.43
CA GLU A 132 5.95 -13.20 -9.42
C GLU A 132 6.22 -11.86 -8.75
N GLU A 133 7.38 -11.27 -9.02
CA GLU A 133 7.71 -9.94 -8.55
C GLU A 133 7.21 -8.87 -9.52
N VAL A 134 6.46 -7.91 -8.99
CA VAL A 134 5.82 -6.81 -9.73
C VAL A 134 6.25 -5.43 -9.22
N SER A 135 7.41 -5.36 -8.53
CA SER A 135 7.96 -4.13 -7.94
C SER A 135 8.10 -2.97 -8.94
N ASP A 136 8.45 -3.29 -10.18
CA ASP A 136 8.70 -2.30 -11.24
C ASP A 136 7.48 -2.04 -12.15
N ASP A 137 6.36 -2.73 -11.94
CA ASP A 137 5.15 -2.57 -12.75
C ASP A 137 4.22 -1.51 -12.13
N PRO A 138 4.08 -0.32 -12.75
CA PRO A 138 3.30 0.78 -12.19
C PRO A 138 1.82 0.43 -12.00
N ARG A 139 1.30 -0.59 -12.71
CA ARG A 139 -0.10 -1.00 -12.60
C ARG A 139 -0.45 -1.45 -11.18
N TYR A 140 0.50 -2.05 -10.47
CA TYR A 140 0.31 -2.55 -9.11
C TYR A 140 0.54 -1.48 -8.02
N PHE A 141 0.73 -0.21 -8.39
CA PHE A 141 0.92 0.86 -7.41
C PHE A 141 -0.44 1.38 -6.92
N ASN A 142 -0.55 1.70 -5.63
CA ASN A 142 -1.78 2.24 -5.05
C ASN A 142 -2.29 3.52 -5.77
N SER A 143 -1.41 4.37 -6.32
CA SER A 143 -1.85 5.52 -7.11
C SER A 143 -2.53 5.10 -8.41
N TYR A 144 -1.97 4.10 -9.10
CA TYR A 144 -2.53 3.59 -10.35
C TYR A 144 -3.83 2.82 -10.10
N LEU A 145 -3.85 1.89 -9.14
CA LEU A 145 -5.05 1.12 -8.77
C LEU A 145 -6.23 2.01 -8.33
N SER A 146 -5.93 3.19 -7.77
CA SER A 146 -6.95 4.16 -7.39
C SER A 146 -7.59 4.86 -8.59
N GLU A 147 -6.93 4.93 -9.74
CA GLU A 147 -7.44 5.59 -10.96
C GLU A 147 -7.89 4.57 -12.02
N HIS A 148 -7.28 3.39 -12.00
CA HIS A 148 -7.47 2.29 -12.94
C HIS A 148 -7.68 0.99 -12.15
N PRO A 149 -8.90 0.74 -11.65
CA PRO A 149 -9.16 -0.42 -10.80
C PRO A 149 -8.87 -1.73 -11.53
N TYR A 150 -8.45 -2.74 -10.80
CA TYR A 150 -8.04 -4.05 -11.33
C TYR A 150 -9.07 -4.70 -12.26
N SER A 151 -10.36 -4.52 -11.98
CA SER A 151 -11.47 -4.98 -12.83
C SER A 151 -11.52 -4.36 -14.24
N SER A 152 -10.74 -3.29 -14.49
CA SER A 152 -10.68 -2.60 -15.78
C SER A 152 -9.42 -2.92 -16.61
N TRP A 153 -8.58 -3.84 -16.14
CA TRP A 153 -7.31 -4.17 -16.78
C TRP A 153 -7.44 -5.08 -18.00
#